data_AF-A0A4Y2CPI3-F1
#
_entry.id   AF-A0A4Y2CPI3-F1
#
_cell.length_a   1.000
_cell.length_b   1.000
_cell.length_c   1.000
_cell.angle_alpha   90.00
_cell.angle_beta   90.00
_cell.angle_gamma   90.00
#
_symmetry.space_group_name_H-M   'P 1'
#
loop_
_entity.id
_entity.type
_entity.pdbx_description
1 polymer ?
#
loop_
_entity_poly.entity_id
_entity_poly.type
_entity_poly.pdbx_seq_one_letter_code
_entity_poly.pdbx_strand_id
1 'polypeptide(L)'
;MILGRPPSFALRAVSDLPVTIELRYRNLTELLTPTGGQREYTDMSCCRIKSKNFFQDVLVPLSDETHGGEDVPIYATGPMAHLFRGVVEQSYVAHVMAYAACIGRNKQHCQRIGERLPLTAAEENSASRVQHSLSQLFIIMFQLAVVIVFS
;
A
#
# COMPACT_ATOMS: atom_id res chain seq x y z
N MET A 1 36.86 29.95 29.20
CA MET A 1 36.37 30.94 28.22
C MET A 1 37.30 30.91 27.01
N ILE A 2 37.01 30.04 26.04
CA ILE A 2 37.49 30.14 24.65
C ILE A 2 36.28 29.77 23.80
N LEU A 3 35.65 30.78 23.19
CA LEU A 3 34.51 30.62 22.31
C LEU A 3 35.03 30.43 20.88
N GLY A 4 35.21 29.17 20.47
CA GLY A 4 35.43 28.82 19.06
C GLY A 4 34.10 28.83 18.33
N ARG A 5 33.86 29.86 17.51
CA ARG A 5 32.72 29.96 16.59
C ARG A 5 32.76 28.76 15.62
N PRO A 6 31.69 27.96 15.46
CA PRO A 6 31.69 26.92 14.43
C PRO A 6 31.84 27.59 13.06
N PRO A 7 32.61 27.01 12.12
CA PRO A 7 32.72 27.55 10.77
C PRO A 7 31.32 27.60 10.18
N SER A 8 30.88 28.81 9.84
CA SER A 8 29.63 29.06 9.14
C SER A 8 29.80 28.56 7.71
N PHE A 9 29.71 27.25 7.50
CA PHE A 9 29.44 26.71 6.17
C PHE A 9 27.98 27.02 5.87
N ALA A 10 27.74 28.26 5.45
CA ALA A 10 26.48 28.66 4.86
C ALA A 10 26.34 27.84 3.58
N LEU A 11 25.41 26.87 3.58
CA LEU A 11 24.91 26.31 2.32
C LEU A 11 24.27 27.47 1.57
N ARG A 12 25.07 28.13 0.73
CA ARG A 12 24.59 29.16 -0.20
C ARG A 12 23.74 28.41 -1.21
N ALA A 13 22.43 28.69 -1.21
CA ALA A 13 21.57 28.26 -2.29
C ALA A 13 22.21 28.76 -3.60
N VAL A 14 22.30 27.89 -4.61
CA VAL A 14 22.89 28.23 -5.92
C VAL A 14 22.08 29.37 -6.59
N SER A 15 20.85 29.59 -6.15
CA SER A 15 19.97 30.69 -6.52
C SER A 15 19.16 31.18 -5.32
N ASP A 16 18.78 32.46 -5.29
CA ASP A 16 17.88 33.06 -4.28
C ASP A 16 16.40 32.67 -4.49
N LEU A 17 16.17 31.52 -5.12
CA LEU A 17 14.84 31.09 -5.48
C LEU A 17 14.25 30.15 -4.43
N PRO A 18 12.94 30.26 -4.15
CA PRO A 18 12.27 29.44 -3.15
C PRO A 18 12.24 27.95 -3.52
N VAL A 19 12.75 27.09 -2.62
CA VAL A 19 12.75 25.62 -2.74
C VAL A 19 11.72 24.96 -1.84
N THR A 20 11.15 23.82 -2.24
CA THR A 20 10.33 22.99 -1.33
C THR A 20 11.22 22.28 -0.31
N ILE A 21 10.89 22.41 0.98
CA ILE A 21 11.68 21.83 2.09
C ILE A 21 11.15 20.48 2.59
N GLU A 22 9.92 20.11 2.21
CA GLU A 22 9.20 18.98 2.80
C GLU A 22 9.09 17.77 1.85
N LEU A 23 8.83 18.01 0.56
CA LEU A 23 8.67 16.95 -0.45
C LEU A 23 9.36 17.33 -1.76
N ARG A 24 10.18 16.40 -2.25
CA ARG A 24 10.84 16.43 -3.57
C ARG A 24 10.96 15.01 -4.10
N TYR A 25 10.90 14.84 -5.42
CA TYR A 25 11.14 13.56 -6.07
C TYR A 25 12.52 13.54 -6.72
N ARG A 26 13.12 12.35 -6.89
CA ARG A 26 14.35 12.25 -7.69
C ARG A 26 14.07 12.46 -9.17
N ASN A 27 12.94 11.94 -9.63
CA ASN A 27 12.46 12.05 -10.98
C ASN A 27 10.94 12.22 -11.01
N LEU A 28 10.42 12.87 -12.03
CA LEU A 28 8.98 13.09 -12.22
C LEU A 28 8.74 13.53 -13.65
N THR A 29 7.49 13.41 -14.09
CA THR A 29 6.94 14.14 -15.22
C THR A 29 7.40 15.60 -15.19
N GLU A 30 8.27 15.97 -16.12
CA GLU A 30 8.34 17.36 -16.55
C GLU A 30 6.95 17.68 -17.09
N LEU A 31 6.09 18.29 -16.27
CA LEU A 31 5.01 19.07 -16.86
C LEU A 31 5.72 20.19 -17.61
N LEU A 32 5.94 19.95 -18.90
CA LEU A 32 6.21 20.99 -19.87
C LEU A 32 5.23 22.09 -19.54
N THR A 33 5.75 23.28 -19.26
CA THR A 33 4.91 24.47 -19.28
C THR A 33 4.11 24.44 -20.60
N PRO A 34 2.86 24.93 -20.64
CA PRO A 34 2.04 24.91 -21.86
C PRO A 34 2.67 25.62 -23.08
N THR A 35 3.86 26.21 -22.91
CA THR A 35 4.68 26.89 -23.90
C THR A 35 5.94 26.14 -24.34
N GLY A 36 6.17 24.90 -23.90
CA GLY A 36 7.35 24.12 -24.31
C GLY A 36 8.68 24.68 -23.79
N GLY A 37 8.64 25.45 -22.70
CA GLY A 37 9.80 26.00 -22.01
C GLY A 37 10.08 25.30 -20.68
N GLN A 38 11.34 25.38 -20.22
CA GLN A 38 11.74 24.96 -18.88
C GLN A 38 10.83 25.60 -17.82
N ARG A 39 10.50 24.87 -16.74
CA ARG A 39 9.69 25.40 -15.63
C ARG A 39 10.39 26.65 -15.08
N GLU A 40 9.77 27.81 -15.26
CA GLU A 40 10.28 29.04 -14.68
C GLU A 40 10.10 28.97 -13.16
N TYR A 41 11.24 28.87 -12.47
CA TYR A 41 11.38 28.59 -11.04
C TYR A 41 11.00 29.80 -10.15
N THR A 42 10.20 30.73 -10.65
CA THR A 42 10.01 32.06 -10.04
C THR A 42 8.68 32.23 -9.29
N ASP A 43 7.72 31.31 -9.43
CA ASP A 43 6.45 31.37 -8.68
C ASP A 43 6.22 30.14 -7.80
N MET A 44 6.83 30.15 -6.61
CA MET A 44 6.60 29.21 -5.51
C MET A 44 5.74 29.84 -4.41
N SER A 45 4.65 30.50 -4.80
CA SER A 45 3.71 31.09 -3.83
C SER A 45 3.05 30.03 -2.94
N CYS A 46 2.85 30.34 -1.66
CA CYS A 46 2.29 29.43 -0.63
C CYS A 46 0.94 28.80 -1.03
N CYS A 47 0.15 29.47 -1.87
CA CYS A 47 -1.12 28.96 -2.36
C CYS A 47 -0.95 27.95 -3.50
N ARG A 48 0.10 28.09 -4.32
CA ARG A 48 0.42 27.18 -5.41
C ARG A 48 0.98 25.85 -4.88
N ILE A 49 1.89 25.90 -3.90
CA ILE A 49 2.46 24.69 -3.28
C ILE A 49 1.43 23.83 -2.54
N LYS A 50 0.31 24.42 -2.12
CA LYS A 50 -0.82 23.73 -1.48
C LYS A 50 -1.85 23.20 -2.46
N SER A 51 -1.73 23.55 -3.74
CA SER A 51 -2.68 23.06 -4.74
C SER A 51 -2.48 21.56 -4.99
N LYS A 52 -3.59 20.85 -5.21
CA LYS A 52 -3.56 19.40 -5.44
C LYS A 52 -2.77 19.01 -6.70
N ASN A 53 -2.71 19.91 -7.69
CA ASN A 53 -2.07 19.68 -8.99
C ASN A 53 -0.64 20.24 -9.03
N PHE A 54 -0.05 20.53 -7.87
CA PHE A 54 1.32 20.99 -7.77
C PHE A 54 2.29 19.80 -7.92
N PHE A 55 3.20 19.90 -8.88
CA PHE A 55 4.30 18.95 -9.07
C PHE A 55 5.54 19.45 -8.34
N GLN A 56 6.07 18.65 -7.41
CA GLN A 56 7.29 18.98 -6.66
C GLN A 56 8.51 19.06 -7.59
N ASP A 57 9.56 19.72 -7.11
CA ASP A 57 10.83 19.81 -7.81
C ASP A 57 11.49 18.44 -7.94
N VAL A 58 12.19 18.24 -9.05
CA VAL A 58 12.92 17.01 -9.36
C VAL A 58 14.34 17.24 -9.84
N LEU A 59 15.19 16.23 -9.62
CA LEU A 59 16.58 16.26 -10.04
C LEU A 59 16.75 15.81 -11.50
N VAL A 60 15.96 14.82 -11.94
CA VAL A 60 16.01 14.25 -13.28
C VAL A 60 14.62 14.31 -13.92
N PRO A 61 14.41 15.08 -15.00
CA PRO A 61 13.12 15.13 -15.67
C PRO A 61 12.86 13.81 -16.41
N LEU A 62 11.73 13.16 -16.12
CA LEU A 62 11.20 12.02 -16.87
C LEU A 62 9.75 12.32 -17.27
N SER A 63 9.07 11.41 -17.97
CA SER A 63 7.62 11.51 -18.17
C SER A 63 6.82 11.06 -16.97
N ASP A 64 7.42 10.27 -16.07
CA ASP A 64 6.80 9.64 -14.93
C ASP A 64 7.85 9.47 -13.81
N GLU A 65 7.38 9.43 -12.57
CA GLU A 65 8.24 9.09 -11.42
C GLU A 65 8.63 7.60 -11.46
N THR A 66 9.79 7.28 -10.90
CA THR A 66 10.27 5.89 -10.80
C THR A 66 10.15 5.44 -9.37
N HIS A 67 9.67 4.22 -9.21
CA HIS A 67 9.55 3.58 -7.92
C HIS A 67 10.84 3.67 -7.09
N GLY A 68 10.65 4.04 -5.83
CA GLY A 68 11.65 3.87 -4.78
C GLY A 68 11.98 2.39 -4.59
N GLY A 69 13.27 2.09 -4.43
CA GLY A 69 13.79 0.75 -4.15
C GLY A 69 14.17 0.55 -2.68
N GLU A 70 13.76 1.46 -1.81
CA GLU A 70 13.97 1.38 -0.37
C GLU A 70 13.09 0.30 0.28
N ASP A 71 13.56 -0.23 1.42
CA ASP A 71 12.78 -1.17 2.22
C ASP A 71 11.48 -0.53 2.72
N VAL A 72 10.36 -1.24 2.55
CA VAL A 72 9.04 -0.80 3.00
C VAL A 72 8.67 -1.42 4.35
N PRO A 73 8.05 -0.67 5.28
CA PRO A 73 7.68 -1.20 6.58
C PRO A 73 6.48 -2.16 6.47
N ILE A 74 6.53 -3.24 7.25
CA ILE A 74 5.42 -4.18 7.42
C ILE A 74 4.79 -3.99 8.80
N TYR A 75 3.47 -3.78 8.85
CA TYR A 75 2.70 -3.72 10.09
C TYR A 75 1.78 -4.95 10.18
N ALA A 76 1.83 -5.66 11.30
CA ALA A 76 1.04 -6.88 11.49
C ALA A 76 0.39 -6.93 12.88
N THR A 77 -0.84 -7.46 12.93
CA THR A 77 -1.60 -7.73 14.14
C THR A 77 -2.39 -9.02 14.01
N GLY A 78 -2.76 -9.65 15.12
CA GLY A 78 -3.50 -10.91 15.15
C GLY A 78 -2.63 -12.16 15.27
N PRO A 79 -3.20 -13.35 15.00
CA PRO A 79 -2.49 -14.63 15.12
C PRO A 79 -1.20 -14.62 14.33
N MET A 80 -0.10 -15.03 14.97
CA MET A 80 1.22 -15.07 14.34
C MET A 80 1.82 -13.73 13.88
N ALA A 81 1.26 -12.58 14.28
CA ALA A 81 1.85 -11.28 13.98
C ALA A 81 3.30 -11.15 14.49
N HIS A 82 3.64 -11.84 15.57
CA HIS A 82 4.99 -11.85 16.15
C HIS A 82 6.06 -12.46 15.23
N LEU A 83 5.69 -13.10 14.12
CA LEU A 83 6.63 -13.60 13.11
C LEU A 83 7.20 -12.48 12.24
N PHE A 84 6.49 -11.35 12.13
CA PHE A 84 7.03 -10.15 11.46
C PHE A 84 7.94 -9.39 12.43
N ARG A 85 9.25 -9.65 12.33
CA ARG A 85 10.31 -8.97 13.10
C ARG A 85 11.55 -8.76 12.23
N GLY A 86 12.26 -7.67 12.48
CA GLY A 86 13.51 -7.36 11.79
C GLY A 86 13.31 -7.02 10.31
N VAL A 87 14.35 -7.23 9.52
CA VAL A 87 14.35 -7.05 8.06
C VAL A 87 14.14 -8.40 7.40
N VAL A 88 13.18 -8.47 6.48
CA VAL A 88 12.77 -9.70 5.80
C VAL A 88 12.55 -9.44 4.32
N GLU A 89 12.74 -10.47 3.51
CA GLU A 89 12.47 -10.44 2.07
C GLU A 89 10.97 -10.24 1.77
N GLN A 90 10.62 -9.60 0.66
CA GLN A 90 9.20 -9.39 0.28
C GLN A 90 8.41 -10.71 0.15
N SER A 91 9.08 -11.79 -0.28
CA SER A 91 8.48 -13.13 -0.40
C SER A 91 8.13 -13.79 0.95
N TYR A 92 8.76 -13.34 2.04
CA TYR A 92 8.51 -13.81 3.40
C TYR A 92 7.07 -13.56 3.84
N VAL A 93 6.48 -12.43 3.42
CA VAL A 93 5.11 -12.02 3.76
C VAL A 93 4.11 -13.12 3.38
N ALA A 94 4.20 -13.64 2.15
CA ALA A 94 3.30 -14.69 1.67
C ALA A 94 3.46 -15.99 2.48
N HIS A 95 4.68 -16.32 2.91
CA HIS A 95 4.96 -17.53 3.67
C HIS A 95 4.38 -17.43 5.09
N VAL A 96 4.55 -16.28 5.75
CA VAL A 96 3.98 -16.04 7.08
C VAL A 96 2.45 -16.00 7.04
N MET A 97 1.86 -15.37 6.03
CA MET A 97 0.41 -15.36 5.84
C MET A 97 -0.15 -16.78 5.65
N ALA A 98 0.49 -17.59 4.80
CA ALA A 98 0.08 -18.98 4.59
C ALA A 98 0.24 -19.82 5.86
N TYR A 99 1.32 -19.62 6.61
CA TYR A 99 1.56 -20.29 7.89
C TYR A 99 0.50 -19.92 8.94
N ALA A 100 0.20 -18.64 9.10
CA ALA A 100 -0.80 -18.13 10.04
C ALA A 100 -2.21 -18.64 9.70
N ALA A 101 -2.54 -18.75 8.41
CA ALA A 101 -3.85 -19.21 7.92
C ALA A 101 -3.96 -20.75 7.78
N CYS A 102 -2.93 -21.51 8.11
CA CYS A 102 -2.90 -22.97 7.95
C CYS A 102 -3.09 -23.42 6.48
N ILE A 103 -2.62 -22.62 5.53
CA ILE A 103 -2.70 -22.88 4.09
C ILE A 103 -1.36 -23.44 3.60
N GLY A 104 -1.40 -24.36 2.64
CA GLY A 104 -0.20 -24.93 2.03
C GLY A 104 0.41 -26.06 2.87
N ARG A 105 1.74 -26.10 2.93
CA ARG A 105 2.50 -27.26 3.46
C ARG A 105 2.59 -27.30 4.99
N ASN A 106 2.53 -26.14 5.66
CA ASN A 106 2.80 -26.02 7.10
C ASN A 106 1.54 -26.11 7.99
N LYS A 107 0.57 -26.96 7.65
CA LYS A 107 -0.71 -27.07 8.39
C LYS A 107 -0.57 -27.65 9.80
N GLN A 108 0.50 -28.41 10.03
CA GLN A 108 0.74 -29.12 11.30
C GLN A 108 0.82 -28.16 12.49
N HIS A 109 1.28 -26.93 12.28
CA HIS A 109 1.37 -25.94 13.35
C HIS A 109 0.00 -25.60 13.96
N CYS A 110 -1.07 -25.65 13.16
CA CYS A 110 -2.42 -25.34 13.60
C CYS A 110 -3.12 -26.51 14.30
N GLN A 111 -2.66 -27.74 14.04
CA GLN A 111 -3.25 -28.95 14.62
C GLN A 111 -2.99 -29.03 16.14
N ARG A 112 -1.89 -28.44 16.63
CA ARG A 112 -1.55 -28.42 18.06
C ARG A 112 -2.44 -27.50 18.91
N ILE A 113 -3.20 -26.60 18.29
CA ILE A 113 -4.09 -25.67 19.01
C ILE A 113 -5.44 -26.34 19.30
N GLY A 114 -5.89 -27.29 18.45
CA GLY A 114 -7.13 -28.05 18.65
C GLY A 114 -7.05 -29.14 19.72
N GLU A 115 -5.85 -29.60 20.08
CA GLU A 115 -5.67 -30.65 21.11
C GLU A 115 -5.63 -30.11 22.56
N ARG A 116 -5.46 -28.80 22.76
CA ARG A 116 -5.37 -28.18 24.10
C ARG A 116 -6.59 -27.38 24.53
N LEU A 117 -7.52 -27.08 23.63
CA LEU A 117 -8.82 -26.55 24.03
C LEU A 117 -9.89 -27.60 23.69
N PRO A 118 -10.59 -28.19 24.67
CA PRO A 118 -11.83 -28.90 24.38
C PRO A 118 -12.84 -27.86 23.91
N LEU A 119 -12.88 -27.61 22.60
CA LEU A 119 -13.97 -26.88 21.95
C LEU A 119 -15.19 -27.81 21.94
N THR A 120 -15.87 -27.93 23.06
CA THR A 120 -17.29 -28.28 23.01
C THR A 120 -17.99 -27.15 22.27
N ALA A 121 -18.61 -27.50 21.14
CA ALA A 121 -19.39 -26.66 20.23
C ALA A 121 -18.62 -25.94 19.11
N ALA A 122 -18.28 -26.70 18.06
CA ALA A 122 -18.50 -26.27 16.67
C ALA A 122 -18.62 -27.51 15.78
N GLU A 123 -19.65 -28.33 16.02
CA GLU A 123 -20.18 -29.22 14.98
C GLU A 123 -21.00 -28.36 14.02
N GLU A 124 -20.34 -27.65 13.10
CA GLU A 124 -21.04 -27.02 11.98
C GLU A 124 -21.23 -28.05 10.86
N ASN A 125 -22.46 -28.55 10.85
CA ASN A 125 -23.08 -29.36 9.82
C ASN A 125 -22.58 -29.03 8.41
N SER A 126 -21.86 -29.98 7.81
CA SER A 126 -21.49 -29.97 6.38
C SER A 126 -22.69 -30.07 5.42
N ALA A 127 -23.93 -29.99 5.94
CA ALA A 127 -25.17 -30.09 5.17
C ALA A 127 -25.66 -28.75 4.59
N SER A 128 -25.14 -27.58 5.02
CA SER A 128 -25.66 -26.29 4.54
C SER A 128 -25.13 -25.85 3.17
N ARG A 129 -23.98 -26.36 2.71
CA ARG A 129 -23.39 -25.99 1.41
C ARG A 129 -24.15 -26.58 0.21
N VAL A 130 -24.78 -27.74 0.36
CA VAL A 130 -25.55 -28.37 -0.72
C VAL A 130 -26.94 -27.74 -0.84
N GLN A 131 -27.55 -27.36 0.30
CA GLN A 131 -28.88 -26.73 0.33
C GLN A 131 -28.89 -25.36 -0.39
N HIS A 132 -27.84 -24.55 -0.23
CA HIS A 132 -27.73 -23.24 -0.86
C HIS A 132 -27.55 -23.30 -2.40
N SER A 133 -27.03 -24.40 -2.96
CA SER A 133 -26.82 -24.51 -4.41
C SER A 133 -28.12 -24.80 -5.16
N LEU A 134 -29.00 -25.63 -4.61
CA LEU A 134 -30.25 -26.04 -5.26
C LEU A 134 -31.34 -24.96 -5.18
N SER A 135 -31.38 -24.18 -4.09
CA SER A 135 -32.32 -23.06 -3.98
C SER A 135 -31.98 -21.91 -4.95
N GLN A 136 -30.71 -21.70 -5.26
CA GLN A 136 -30.25 -20.67 -6.19
C GLN A 136 -30.71 -20.96 -7.63
N LEU A 137 -30.64 -22.23 -8.07
CA LEU A 137 -31.13 -22.65 -9.39
C LEU A 137 -32.64 -22.42 -9.53
N PHE A 138 -33.43 -22.69 -8.48
CA PHE A 138 -34.88 -22.48 -8.52
C PHE A 138 -35.25 -20.99 -8.64
N ILE A 139 -34.52 -20.11 -7.93
CA ILE A 139 -34.70 -18.67 -8.00
C ILE A 139 -34.33 -18.14 -9.39
N ILE A 140 -33.21 -18.57 -9.96
CA ILE A 140 -32.76 -18.14 -11.30
C ILE A 140 -33.77 -18.57 -12.38
N MET A 141 -34.25 -19.81 -12.32
CA MET A 141 -35.25 -20.31 -13.27
C MET A 141 -36.59 -19.58 -13.16
N PHE A 142 -37.02 -19.23 -11.95
CA PHE A 142 -38.24 -18.45 -11.72
C PHE A 142 -38.11 -17.01 -12.25
N GLN A 143 -36.98 -16.34 -11.99
CA GLN A 143 -36.74 -14.98 -12.49
C GLN A 143 -36.67 -14.93 -14.01
N LEU A 144 -36.01 -15.91 -14.65
CA LEU A 144 -36.00 -16.05 -16.11
C LEU A 144 -37.40 -16.29 -16.68
N ALA A 145 -38.19 -17.17 -16.06
CA ALA A 145 -39.56 -17.44 -16.51
C ALA A 145 -40.45 -16.20 -16.40
N VAL A 146 -40.34 -15.42 -15.32
CA VAL A 146 -41.06 -14.15 -15.17
C VAL A 146 -40.66 -13.17 -16.28
N VAL A 147 -39.36 -12.96 -16.52
CA VAL A 147 -38.90 -12.04 -17.59
C VAL A 147 -39.44 -12.45 -18.97
N ILE A 148 -39.48 -13.75 -19.28
CA ILE A 148 -39.99 -14.27 -20.56
C ILE A 148 -41.51 -14.09 -20.68
N VAL A 149 -42.26 -14.22 -19.59
CA VAL A 149 -43.74 -14.06 -19.61
C VAL A 149 -44.16 -12.58 -19.68
N PHE A 150 -43.31 -11.66 -19.22
CA PHE A 150 -43.58 -10.22 -19.22
C PHE A 150 -42.84 -9.45 -20.34
N SER A 151 -42.27 -10.14 -21.34
CA SER A 151 -41.71 -9.57 -22.58
C SER A 151 -42.57 -9.96 -23.79
#